data_AF-A0A937MTF8-F1
#
_entry.id   AF-A0A937MTF8-F1
#
_cell.length_a   1.000
_cell.length_b   1.000
_cell.length_c   1.000
_cell.angle_alpha   90.00
_cell.angle_beta   90.00
_cell.angle_gamma   90.00
#
_symmetry.space_group_name_H-M   'P 1'
#
loop_
_entity.id
_entity.type
_entity.pdbx_description
1 polymer ?
#
loop_
_entity_poly.entity_id
_entity_poly.type
_entity_poly.pdbx_seq_one_letter_code
_entity_poly.pdbx_strand_id
1 'polypeptide(L)'
;MNFESERFTATAKMSTGEIERRVLDLCDMEKRRIGQDLHDSIGQQLTGISLISKALEHRLREAGHPDADSLREMSEMVDRTIDQIRQVVAGMAPSEIQSRDAEAALETLCQRIERTHQIRCTFYYEIPDPIEDQNTVKNLYFVATEAINNAIRHGEADQVDVRLRPGTATHLGELVIRNNGSFKPSDFYEQTGIGLSGMRFRAEALNGQLEIVHHPDHRVAIICSFRIPTSPQPD
;
A
#
# COMPACT_ATOMS: atom_id res chain seq x y z
N MET A 1 -22.97 -55.05 13.05
CA MET A 1 -22.90 -54.04 11.97
C MET A 1 -23.35 -52.72 12.56
N ASN A 2 -22.42 -51.79 12.75
CA ASN A 2 -22.68 -50.36 12.97
C ASN A 2 -21.32 -49.65 12.89
N PHE A 3 -20.81 -49.56 11.67
CA PHE A 3 -19.56 -48.88 11.33
C PHE A 3 -19.84 -48.06 10.07
N GLU A 4 -20.68 -47.02 10.16
CA GLU A 4 -20.80 -46.06 9.04
C GLU A 4 -21.47 -44.70 9.36
N SER A 5 -21.78 -44.36 10.62
CA SER A 5 -22.53 -43.12 10.93
C SER A 5 -21.73 -41.95 11.52
N GLU A 6 -20.39 -41.99 11.53
CA GLU A 6 -19.54 -40.93 12.15
C GLU A 6 -18.56 -40.23 11.18
N ARG A 7 -18.77 -40.30 9.86
CA ARG A 7 -17.93 -39.55 8.89
C ARG A 7 -18.75 -38.70 7.95
N PHE A 8 -19.26 -37.57 8.44
CA PHE A 8 -19.31 -36.29 7.72
C PHE A 8 -20.16 -35.30 8.51
N THR A 9 -19.54 -34.28 9.11
CA THR A 9 -20.06 -32.90 9.26
C THR A 9 -19.10 -32.13 10.17
N ALA A 10 -17.87 -31.94 9.70
CA ALA A 10 -17.02 -30.86 10.19
C ALA A 10 -16.90 -29.80 9.07
N THR A 11 -18.03 -29.30 8.58
CA THR A 11 -18.05 -27.99 7.92
C THR A 11 -18.06 -26.97 9.05
N ALA A 12 -16.88 -26.58 9.52
CA ALA A 12 -16.75 -25.35 10.29
C ALA A 12 -17.31 -24.23 9.42
N LYS A 13 -18.51 -23.74 9.74
CA LYS A 13 -19.03 -22.51 9.16
C LYS A 13 -18.09 -21.40 9.62
N MET A 14 -17.21 -20.96 8.72
CA MET A 14 -16.40 -19.78 8.94
C MET A 14 -17.35 -18.61 9.22
N SER A 15 -17.06 -17.86 10.27
CA SER A 15 -17.80 -16.63 10.56
C SER A 15 -17.62 -15.62 9.42
N THR A 16 -18.57 -14.70 9.25
CA THR A 16 -18.50 -13.67 8.19
C THR A 16 -17.18 -12.89 8.23
N GLY A 17 -16.68 -12.56 9.43
CA GLY A 17 -15.40 -11.87 9.60
C GLY A 17 -14.19 -12.73 9.19
N GLU A 18 -14.22 -14.05 9.41
CA GLU A 18 -13.14 -14.96 8.95
C GLU A 18 -13.14 -15.11 7.43
N ILE A 19 -14.30 -15.06 6.79
CA ILE A 19 -14.42 -15.07 5.33
C ILE A 19 -13.87 -13.76 4.76
N GLU A 20 -14.27 -12.62 5.31
CA GLU A 20 -13.76 -11.30 4.90
C GLU A 20 -12.23 -11.22 5.02
N ARG A 21 -11.67 -11.70 6.14
CA ARG A 21 -10.22 -11.82 6.35
C ARG A 21 -9.56 -12.66 5.26
N ARG A 22 -10.09 -13.85 4.99
CA ARG A 22 -9.55 -14.78 3.99
C ARG A 22 -9.59 -14.16 2.59
N VAL A 23 -10.66 -13.44 2.26
CA VAL A 23 -10.83 -12.74 0.99
C VAL A 23 -9.80 -11.61 0.86
N LEU A 24 -9.59 -10.81 1.91
CA LEU A 24 -8.58 -9.75 1.91
C LEU A 24 -7.16 -10.30 1.70
N ASP A 25 -6.79 -11.37 2.42
CA ASP A 25 -5.49 -12.00 2.27
C ASP A 25 -5.29 -12.57 0.85
N LEU A 26 -6.31 -13.21 0.29
CA LEU A 26 -6.28 -13.72 -1.10
C LEU A 26 -6.20 -12.59 -2.12
N CYS A 27 -6.94 -11.50 -1.93
CA CYS A 27 -6.85 -10.32 -2.79
C CYS A 27 -5.45 -9.70 -2.75
N ASP A 28 -4.83 -9.61 -1.58
CA ASP A 28 -3.46 -9.08 -1.45
C ASP A 28 -2.44 -10.01 -2.15
N MET A 29 -2.59 -11.32 -1.98
CA MET A 29 -1.75 -12.30 -2.69
C MET A 29 -1.91 -12.18 -4.20
N GLU A 30 -3.13 -12.06 -4.69
CA GLU A 30 -3.41 -11.99 -6.11
C GLU A 30 -2.95 -10.66 -6.72
N LYS A 31 -3.12 -9.53 -6.02
CA LYS A 31 -2.54 -8.24 -6.43
C LYS A 31 -1.02 -8.33 -6.54
N ARG A 32 -0.35 -8.97 -5.58
CA ARG A 32 1.10 -9.20 -5.64
C ARG A 32 1.50 -10.05 -6.85
N ARG A 33 0.78 -11.16 -7.08
CA ARG A 33 1.00 -12.06 -8.21
C ARG A 33 0.84 -11.33 -9.54
N ILE A 34 -0.25 -10.57 -9.70
CA ILE A 34 -0.51 -9.77 -10.91
C ILE A 34 0.56 -8.69 -11.09
N GLY A 35 0.96 -7.99 -10.03
CA GLY A 35 2.02 -6.98 -10.09
C GLY A 35 3.35 -7.59 -10.57
N GLN A 36 3.72 -8.77 -10.06
CA GLN A 36 4.89 -9.50 -10.49
C GLN A 36 4.78 -9.95 -11.96
N ASP A 37 3.66 -10.54 -12.35
CA ASP A 37 3.41 -10.99 -13.74
C ASP A 37 3.50 -9.80 -14.73
N LEU A 38 2.95 -8.63 -14.38
CA LEU A 38 3.00 -7.42 -15.19
C LEU A 38 4.43 -6.87 -15.31
N HIS A 39 5.18 -6.85 -14.21
CA HIS A 39 6.58 -6.45 -14.21
C HIS A 39 7.43 -7.35 -15.13
N ASP A 40 7.28 -8.66 -14.96
CA ASP A 40 8.12 -9.65 -15.63
C ASP A 40 7.74 -9.83 -17.11
N SER A 41 6.47 -9.68 -17.48
CA SER A 41 6.05 -9.77 -18.88
C SER A 41 6.13 -8.43 -19.60
N ILE A 42 5.29 -7.46 -19.24
CA ILE A 42 5.10 -6.23 -20.00
C ILE A 42 6.27 -5.27 -19.76
N GLY A 43 6.73 -5.15 -18.50
CA GLY A 43 7.85 -4.27 -18.15
C GLY A 43 9.15 -4.64 -18.89
N GLN A 44 9.48 -5.93 -18.94
CA GLN A 44 10.65 -6.41 -19.67
C GLN A 44 10.51 -6.23 -21.19
N GLN A 45 9.35 -6.54 -21.76
CA GLN A 45 9.09 -6.35 -23.19
C GLN A 45 9.23 -4.90 -23.63
N LEU A 46 8.64 -3.96 -22.89
CA LEU A 46 8.76 -2.53 -23.19
C LEU A 46 10.19 -2.01 -23.02
N THR A 47 10.91 -2.51 -22.02
CA THR A 47 12.34 -2.19 -21.86
C THR A 47 13.13 -2.63 -23.09
N GLY A 48 12.87 -3.84 -23.59
CA GLY A 48 13.46 -4.32 -24.85
C GLY A 48 13.13 -3.44 -26.05
N ILE A 49 11.87 -3.03 -26.20
CA ILE A 49 11.44 -2.11 -27.27
C ILE A 49 12.14 -0.76 -27.14
N SER A 50 12.24 -0.17 -25.94
CA SER A 50 12.95 1.09 -25.69
C SER A 50 14.41 1.00 -26.12
N LEU A 51 15.11 -0.09 -25.78
CA LEU A 51 16.50 -0.32 -26.18
C LEU A 51 16.66 -0.45 -27.70
N ILE A 52 15.78 -1.20 -28.37
CA ILE A 52 15.82 -1.37 -29.83
C ILE A 52 15.54 -0.04 -30.53
N SER A 53 14.53 0.71 -30.07
CA SER A 53 14.17 2.02 -30.63
C SER A 53 15.32 3.02 -30.49
N LYS A 54 15.96 3.10 -29.31
CA LYS A 54 17.14 3.96 -29.07
C LYS A 54 18.34 3.55 -29.94
N ALA A 55 18.58 2.25 -30.11
CA ALA A 55 19.67 1.76 -30.96
C ALA A 55 19.45 2.12 -32.44
N LEU A 56 18.21 2.00 -32.93
CA LEU A 56 17.84 2.41 -34.29
C LEU A 56 17.89 3.93 -34.45
N GLU A 57 17.40 4.69 -33.47
CA GLU A 57 17.50 6.15 -33.43
C GLU A 57 18.95 6.61 -33.60
N HIS A 58 19.86 6.01 -32.83
CA HIS A 58 21.28 6.35 -32.88
C HIS A 58 21.87 6.11 -34.28
N ARG A 59 21.61 4.95 -34.89
CA ARG A 59 22.09 4.61 -36.24
C ARG A 59 21.52 5.55 -37.32
N LEU A 60 20.23 5.90 -37.23
CA LEU A 60 19.60 6.83 -38.19
C LEU A 60 20.16 8.24 -38.04
N ARG A 61 20.43 8.68 -36.81
CA ARG A 61 21.03 9.97 -36.52
C ARG A 61 22.46 10.07 -37.08
N GLU A 62 23.26 9.02 -36.92
CA GLU A 62 24.59 8.94 -37.53
C GLU A 62 24.54 8.98 -39.07
N ALA A 63 23.50 8.40 -39.67
CA ALA A 63 23.27 8.42 -41.11
C ALA A 63 22.63 9.73 -41.63
N GLY A 64 22.30 10.69 -40.75
CA GLY A 64 21.61 11.93 -41.13
C GLY A 64 20.19 11.72 -41.66
N HIS A 65 19.54 10.61 -41.27
CA HIS A 65 18.22 10.25 -41.75
C HIS A 65 17.13 11.07 -41.04
N PRO A 66 16.12 11.63 -41.75
CA PRO A 66 15.09 12.48 -41.15
C PRO A 66 14.23 11.76 -40.09
N ASP A 67 14.04 10.44 -40.23
CA ASP A 67 13.22 9.66 -39.29
C ASP A 67 13.88 9.40 -37.92
N ALA A 68 15.11 9.88 -37.69
CA ALA A 68 15.75 9.77 -36.38
C ALA A 68 14.91 10.45 -35.28
N ASP A 69 14.28 11.58 -35.59
CA ASP A 69 13.41 12.28 -34.64
C ASP A 69 12.13 11.49 -34.32
N SER A 70 11.55 10.82 -35.31
CA SER A 70 10.37 9.94 -35.10
C SER A 70 10.68 8.78 -34.15
N LEU A 71 11.89 8.20 -34.23
CA LEU A 71 12.31 7.14 -33.29
C LEU A 71 12.63 7.66 -31.89
N ARG A 72 13.12 8.90 -31.78
CA ARG A 72 13.28 9.56 -30.49
C ARG A 72 11.93 9.73 -29.80
N GLU A 73 10.92 10.26 -30.50
CA GLU A 73 9.56 10.42 -29.96
C GLU A 73 8.95 9.07 -29.54
N MET A 74 9.16 8.02 -30.34
CA MET A 74 8.73 6.67 -30.01
C MET A 74 9.41 6.14 -28.73
N SER A 75 10.73 6.33 -28.61
CA SER A 75 11.49 5.89 -27.44
C SER A 75 11.03 6.62 -26.17
N GLU A 76 10.80 7.93 -26.26
CA GLU A 76 10.25 8.72 -25.16
C GLU A 76 8.83 8.27 -24.78
N MET A 77 8.00 7.90 -25.75
CA MET A 77 6.66 7.37 -25.48
C MET A 77 6.73 6.01 -24.76
N VAL A 78 7.62 5.12 -25.18
CA VAL A 78 7.83 3.83 -24.52
C VAL A 78 8.33 4.04 -23.09
N ASP A 79 9.29 4.95 -22.86
CA ASP A 79 9.79 5.26 -21.53
C ASP A 79 8.68 5.77 -20.60
N ARG A 80 7.82 6.68 -21.09
CA ARG A 80 6.63 7.14 -20.33
C ARG A 80 5.68 5.99 -19.99
N THR A 81 5.44 5.08 -20.92
CA THR A 81 4.58 3.90 -20.69
C THR A 81 5.19 2.94 -19.66
N ILE A 82 6.51 2.73 -19.70
CA ILE A 82 7.23 1.94 -18.68
C ILE A 82 7.00 2.55 -17.30
N ASP A 83 7.14 3.87 -17.17
CA ASP A 83 6.93 4.55 -15.89
C ASP A 83 5.48 4.47 -15.40
N GLN A 84 4.50 4.58 -16.29
CA GLN A 84 3.09 4.36 -15.96
C GLN A 84 2.82 2.94 -15.46
N ILE A 85 3.38 1.93 -16.12
CA ILE A 85 3.22 0.53 -15.69
C ILE A 85 3.90 0.30 -14.34
N ARG A 86 5.09 0.87 -14.11
CA ARG A 86 5.76 0.81 -12.81
C ARG A 86 4.90 1.41 -11.70
N GLN A 87 4.20 2.51 -11.96
CA GLN A 87 3.27 3.11 -10.99
C GLN A 87 2.08 2.17 -10.68
N VAL A 88 1.52 1.53 -11.70
CA VAL A 88 0.42 0.54 -11.52
C VAL A 88 0.91 -0.66 -10.72
N VAL A 89 2.06 -1.24 -11.08
CA VAL A 89 2.67 -2.38 -10.40
C VAL A 89 3.01 -2.04 -8.95
N ALA A 90 3.57 -0.87 -8.66
CA ALA A 90 3.87 -0.42 -7.31
C ALA A 90 2.62 -0.31 -6.42
N GLY A 91 1.46 -0.01 -7.01
CA GLY A 91 0.16 -0.03 -6.32
C GLY A 91 -0.39 -1.44 -6.06
N MET A 92 0.06 -2.45 -6.80
CA MET A 92 -0.40 -3.84 -6.70
C MET A 92 0.52 -4.73 -5.85
N ALA A 93 1.83 -4.53 -6.00
CA ALA A 93 2.88 -5.27 -5.33
C ALA A 93 3.90 -4.26 -4.81
N PRO A 94 3.65 -3.63 -3.64
CA PRO A 94 4.58 -2.64 -3.15
C PRO A 94 5.89 -3.34 -2.77
N SER A 95 6.91 -3.19 -3.60
CA SER A 95 8.29 -3.62 -3.33
C SER A 95 8.82 -3.03 -2.01
N GLU A 96 8.25 -1.91 -1.58
CA GLU A 96 8.49 -1.21 -0.33
C GLU A 96 8.11 -2.04 0.90
N ILE A 97 7.26 -3.06 0.76
CA ILE A 97 6.99 -4.03 1.84
C ILE A 97 8.20 -4.96 2.08
N GLN A 98 9.19 -4.98 1.17
CA GLN A 98 10.48 -5.66 1.39
C GLN A 98 11.52 -4.76 2.08
N SER A 99 11.13 -3.58 2.57
CA SER A 99 12.02 -2.71 3.34
C SER A 99 12.44 -3.38 4.65
N ARG A 100 13.62 -2.98 5.14
CA ARG A 100 14.17 -3.51 6.39
C ARG A 100 13.31 -3.15 7.60
N ASP A 101 12.73 -1.94 7.62
CA ASP A 101 11.98 -1.41 8.75
C ASP A 101 10.76 -0.58 8.33
N ALA A 102 9.91 -0.26 9.31
CA ALA A 102 8.68 0.50 9.13
C ALA A 102 8.92 1.97 8.76
N GLU A 103 10.04 2.55 9.18
CA GLU A 103 10.39 3.94 8.89
C GLU A 103 10.61 4.11 7.39
N ALA A 104 11.52 3.32 6.81
CA ALA A 104 11.82 3.36 5.38
C ALA A 104 10.59 3.00 4.52
N ALA A 105 9.79 2.02 4.95
CA ALA A 105 8.60 1.60 4.21
C ALA A 105 7.54 2.71 4.11
N LEU A 106 7.26 3.40 5.23
CA LEU A 106 6.26 4.47 5.29
C LEU A 106 6.76 5.77 4.69
N GLU A 107 8.05 6.08 4.83
CA GLU A 107 8.67 7.23 4.14
C GLU A 107 8.55 7.08 2.63
N THR A 108 8.93 5.91 2.09
CA THR A 108 8.84 5.63 0.66
C THR A 108 7.39 5.68 0.16
N LEU A 109 6.43 5.19 0.95
CA LEU A 109 5.00 5.33 0.65
C LEU A 109 4.61 6.81 0.52
N CYS A 110 4.99 7.67 1.46
CA CYS A 110 4.64 9.09 1.43
C CYS A 110 5.23 9.78 0.20
N GLN A 111 6.52 9.59 -0.08
CA GLN A 111 7.19 10.14 -1.27
C GLN A 111 6.52 9.70 -2.58
N ARG A 112 6.09 8.42 -2.66
CA ARG A 112 5.38 7.89 -3.82
C ARG A 112 4.01 8.52 -3.99
N ILE A 113 3.28 8.73 -2.90
CA ILE A 113 1.98 9.41 -2.92
C ILE A 113 2.14 10.86 -3.40
N GLU A 114 3.13 11.60 -2.89
CA GLU A 114 3.39 12.97 -3.35
C GLU A 114 3.63 13.01 -4.85
N ARG A 115 4.48 12.11 -5.37
CA ARG A 115 4.80 12.05 -6.80
C ARG A 115 3.59 11.68 -7.67
N THR A 116 2.77 10.73 -7.21
CA THR A 116 1.66 10.19 -7.99
C THR A 116 0.44 11.11 -7.98
N HIS A 117 0.11 11.68 -6.83
CA HIS A 117 -1.12 12.44 -6.62
C HIS A 117 -0.91 13.96 -6.59
N GLN A 118 0.34 14.43 -6.61
CA GLN A 118 0.68 15.86 -6.55
C GLN A 118 0.14 16.56 -5.29
N ILE A 119 0.09 15.84 -4.17
CA ILE A 119 -0.29 16.36 -2.85
C ILE A 119 0.92 16.45 -1.91
N ARG A 120 0.79 17.16 -0.80
CA ARG A 120 1.79 17.14 0.28
C ARG A 120 1.53 15.93 1.20
N CYS A 121 2.50 15.04 1.35
CA CYS A 121 2.40 13.87 2.21
C CYS A 121 3.67 13.76 3.06
N THR A 122 3.59 14.12 4.34
CA THR A 122 4.76 14.20 5.22
C THR A 122 4.76 13.07 6.25
N PHE A 123 5.89 12.37 6.36
CA PHE A 123 6.09 11.30 7.32
C PHE A 123 6.91 11.76 8.53
N TYR A 124 6.53 11.31 9.72
CA TYR A 124 7.24 11.54 10.98
C TYR A 124 7.41 10.22 11.73
N TYR A 125 8.65 9.86 12.05
CA TYR A 125 8.99 8.72 12.88
C TYR A 125 9.43 9.18 14.27
N GLU A 126 8.69 8.79 15.30
CA GLU A 126 8.86 9.27 16.68
C GLU A 126 9.11 8.11 17.67
N ILE A 127 9.20 6.87 17.17
CA ILE A 127 9.51 5.70 18.00
C ILE A 127 11.05 5.61 18.18
N PRO A 128 11.56 5.33 19.40
CA PRO A 128 13.01 5.30 19.64
C PRO A 128 13.77 4.22 18.87
N ASP A 129 13.18 3.03 18.75
CA ASP A 129 13.81 1.85 18.17
C ASP A 129 13.16 1.46 16.83
N PRO A 130 13.94 1.04 15.82
CA PRO A 130 13.41 0.58 14.54
C PRO A 130 12.44 -0.60 14.69
N ILE A 131 11.36 -0.58 13.91
CA ILE A 131 10.42 -1.70 13.82
C ILE A 131 10.77 -2.53 12.58
N GLU A 132 11.48 -3.64 12.79
CA GLU A 132 11.96 -4.53 11.72
C GLU A 132 11.05 -5.76 11.49
N ASP A 133 10.09 -6.02 12.39
CA ASP A 133 9.15 -7.14 12.25
C ASP A 133 8.29 -6.98 10.98
N GLN A 134 8.53 -7.87 10.02
CA GLN A 134 7.96 -7.76 8.67
C GLN A 134 6.43 -7.87 8.65
N ASN A 135 5.83 -8.58 9.61
CA ASN A 135 4.38 -8.61 9.74
C ASN A 135 3.83 -7.25 10.18
N THR A 136 4.49 -6.60 11.13
CA THR A 136 4.16 -5.23 11.57
C THR A 136 4.35 -4.22 10.44
N VAL A 137 5.51 -4.23 9.78
CA VAL A 137 5.81 -3.35 8.62
C VAL A 137 4.72 -3.46 7.55
N LYS A 138 4.38 -4.69 7.14
CA LYS A 138 3.35 -4.94 6.12
C LYS A 138 1.99 -4.38 6.51
N ASN A 139 1.52 -4.66 7.73
CA ASN A 139 0.17 -4.25 8.15
C ASN A 139 0.08 -2.73 8.31
N LEU A 140 1.09 -2.08 8.90
CA LEU A 140 1.15 -0.61 8.99
C LEU A 140 1.17 0.04 7.61
N TYR A 141 1.95 -0.50 6.68
CA TYR A 141 2.01 -0.02 5.31
C TYR A 141 0.63 -0.01 4.62
N PHE A 142 -0.12 -1.12 4.73
CA PHE A 142 -1.44 -1.21 4.12
C PHE A 142 -2.47 -0.32 4.80
N VAL A 143 -2.43 -0.19 6.12
CA VAL A 143 -3.29 0.75 6.86
C VAL A 143 -3.02 2.19 6.39
N ALA A 144 -1.75 2.59 6.32
CA ALA A 144 -1.39 3.91 5.81
C ALA A 144 -1.83 4.11 4.36
N THR A 145 -1.59 3.13 3.49
CA THR A 145 -1.97 3.20 2.06
C THR A 145 -3.47 3.43 1.89
N GLU A 146 -4.28 2.63 2.58
CA GLU A 146 -5.74 2.74 2.51
C GLU A 146 -6.24 4.06 3.12
N ALA A 147 -5.71 4.48 4.27
CA ALA A 147 -6.07 5.74 4.91
C ALA A 147 -5.75 6.96 4.05
N ILE A 148 -4.55 6.99 3.45
CA ILE A 148 -4.12 8.08 2.54
C ILE A 148 -4.99 8.09 1.28
N ASN A 149 -5.22 6.94 0.66
CA ASN A 149 -6.08 6.85 -0.53
C ASN A 149 -7.50 7.33 -0.24
N ASN A 150 -8.04 6.99 0.93
CA ASN A 150 -9.36 7.45 1.36
C ASN A 150 -9.38 8.97 1.58
N ALA A 151 -8.34 9.54 2.18
CA ALA A 151 -8.20 10.99 2.31
C ALA A 151 -8.19 11.71 0.95
N ILE A 152 -7.46 11.17 -0.04
CA ILE A 152 -7.36 11.76 -1.38
C ILE A 152 -8.68 11.62 -2.15
N ARG A 153 -9.25 10.40 -2.19
CA ARG A 153 -10.40 10.08 -3.05
C ARG A 153 -11.73 10.56 -2.49
N HIS A 154 -11.90 10.47 -1.17
CA HIS A 154 -13.17 10.77 -0.51
C HIS A 154 -13.13 12.09 0.24
N GLY A 155 -11.97 12.45 0.80
CA GLY A 155 -11.79 13.70 1.54
C GLY A 155 -11.34 14.89 0.69
N GLU A 156 -10.96 14.68 -0.57
CA GLU A 156 -10.33 15.70 -1.44
C GLU A 156 -9.11 16.37 -0.77
N ALA A 157 -8.37 15.61 0.05
CA ALA A 157 -7.22 16.14 0.79
C ALA A 157 -6.04 16.45 -0.14
N ASP A 158 -5.45 17.64 0.03
CA ASP A 158 -4.19 18.05 -0.62
C ASP A 158 -2.98 18.02 0.35
N GLN A 159 -3.23 17.79 1.64
CA GLN A 159 -2.22 17.57 2.66
C GLN A 159 -2.55 16.39 3.57
N VAL A 160 -1.58 15.50 3.74
CA VAL A 160 -1.64 14.36 4.66
C VAL A 160 -0.36 14.29 5.52
N ASP A 161 -0.54 14.18 6.83
CA ASP A 161 0.53 13.96 7.80
C ASP A 161 0.42 12.51 8.31
N VAL A 162 1.49 11.73 8.17
CA VAL A 162 1.60 10.35 8.65
C VAL A 162 2.61 10.33 9.80
N ARG A 163 2.19 9.89 10.99
CA ARG A 163 3.07 9.82 12.17
C ARG A 163 3.09 8.43 12.74
N LEU A 164 4.27 7.91 13.02
CA LEU A 164 4.46 6.66 13.75
C LEU A 164 5.11 6.97 15.08
N ARG A 165 4.36 6.85 16.18
CA ARG A 165 4.75 7.36 17.51
C ARG A 165 4.50 6.36 18.63
N PRO A 166 5.11 6.53 19.81
CA PRO A 166 4.76 5.76 20.99
C PRO A 166 3.30 5.99 21.40
N GLY A 167 2.63 4.93 21.83
CA GLY A 167 1.30 4.99 22.42
C GLY A 167 1.34 5.40 23.90
N THR A 168 0.16 5.43 24.52
CA THR A 168 0.00 5.86 25.93
C THR A 168 0.53 4.85 26.96
N ALA A 169 0.66 3.57 26.59
CA ALA A 169 1.21 2.53 27.44
C ALA A 169 2.55 2.01 26.92
N THR A 170 3.34 1.41 27.81
CA THR A 170 4.61 0.77 27.47
C THR A 170 4.42 -0.29 26.39
N HIS A 171 5.30 -0.28 25.38
CA HIS A 171 5.26 -1.20 24.22
C HIS A 171 4.02 -1.09 23.33
N LEU A 172 3.26 0.02 23.40
CA LEU A 172 2.28 0.35 22.37
C LEU A 172 2.84 1.40 21.42
N GLY A 173 2.49 1.26 20.14
CA GLY A 173 2.75 2.24 19.10
C GLY A 173 1.44 2.70 18.48
N GLU A 174 1.45 3.88 17.88
CA GLU A 174 0.34 4.46 17.14
C GLU A 174 0.82 4.93 15.77
N LEU A 175 0.14 4.46 14.73
CA LEU A 175 0.18 5.04 13.40
C LEU A 175 -0.99 6.01 13.27
N VAL A 176 -0.70 7.30 13.13
CA VAL A 176 -1.67 8.39 13.04
C VAL A 176 -1.60 9.01 11.65
N ILE A 177 -2.69 8.91 10.88
CA ILE A 177 -2.84 9.58 9.60
C ILE A 177 -3.83 10.72 9.76
N ARG A 178 -3.36 11.96 9.61
CA ARG A 178 -4.18 13.18 9.63
C ARG A 178 -4.21 13.80 8.26
N ASN A 179 -5.35 14.30 7.84
CA ASN A 179 -5.48 15.01 6.58
C ASN A 179 -6.30 16.29 6.76
N ASN A 180 -6.21 17.19 5.79
CA ASN A 180 -6.98 18.43 5.75
C ASN A 180 -8.24 18.33 4.88
N GLY A 181 -8.56 17.14 4.38
CA GLY A 181 -9.76 16.89 3.61
C GLY A 181 -11.03 16.99 4.45
N SER A 182 -12.17 17.08 3.77
CA SER A 182 -13.50 17.12 4.39
C SER A 182 -14.31 15.91 3.97
N PHE A 183 -14.88 15.22 4.94
CA PHE A 183 -15.76 14.09 4.69
C PHE A 183 -17.21 14.51 4.94
N LYS A 184 -18.12 14.14 4.06
CA LYS A 184 -19.55 14.44 4.25
C LYS A 184 -20.13 13.51 5.32
N PRO A 185 -21.08 13.96 6.14
CA PRO A 185 -21.78 13.11 7.11
C PRO A 185 -22.34 11.81 6.50
N SER A 186 -22.77 11.86 5.23
CA SER A 186 -23.25 10.72 4.44
C SER A 186 -22.18 9.64 4.21
N ASP A 187 -20.91 10.03 4.12
CA ASP A 187 -19.78 9.14 3.83
C ASP A 187 -19.50 8.20 5.01
N PHE A 188 -20.09 8.49 6.18
CA PHE A 188 -19.92 7.73 7.41
C PHE A 188 -21.09 6.81 7.75
N TYR A 189 -22.21 6.87 7.01
CA TYR A 189 -23.32 5.93 7.22
C TYR A 189 -22.99 4.50 6.74
N GLU A 190 -21.96 4.35 5.92
CA GLU A 190 -21.40 3.07 5.47
C GLU A 190 -20.10 2.72 6.23
N GLN A 191 -20.15 2.61 7.56
CA GLN A 191 -19.01 2.18 8.41
C GLN A 191 -18.53 0.72 8.15
N THR A 192 -18.89 0.14 7.02
CA THR A 192 -18.67 -1.26 6.60
C THR A 192 -18.08 -1.36 5.20
N GLY A 193 -17.43 -0.30 4.69
CA GLY A 193 -16.67 -0.39 3.45
C GLY A 193 -15.50 -1.37 3.57
N ILE A 194 -15.20 -2.10 2.50
CA ILE A 194 -14.11 -3.11 2.44
C ILE A 194 -12.77 -2.53 2.89
N GLY A 195 -12.50 -1.25 2.59
CA GLY A 195 -11.29 -0.54 3.01
C GLY A 195 -11.19 -0.41 4.54
N LEU A 196 -12.26 0.01 5.20
CA LEU A 196 -12.28 0.19 6.65
C LEU A 196 -12.23 -1.16 7.39
N SER A 197 -13.00 -2.15 6.94
CA SER A 197 -12.90 -3.52 7.45
C SER A 197 -11.49 -4.08 7.29
N GLY A 198 -10.84 -3.79 6.15
CA GLY A 198 -9.45 -4.17 5.91
C GLY A 198 -8.45 -3.48 6.83
N MET A 199 -8.64 -2.20 7.16
CA MET A 199 -7.78 -1.51 8.13
C MET A 199 -7.98 -2.04 9.55
N ARG A 200 -9.24 -2.29 9.98
CA ARG A 200 -9.54 -2.90 11.29
C ARG A 200 -8.90 -4.27 11.43
N PHE A 201 -9.08 -5.11 10.41
CA PHE A 201 -8.49 -6.44 10.36
C PHE A 201 -6.96 -6.41 10.55
N ARG A 202 -6.28 -5.47 9.89
CA ARG A 202 -4.82 -5.32 10.00
C ARG A 202 -4.39 -4.80 11.37
N ALA A 203 -5.14 -3.88 11.97
CA ALA A 203 -4.90 -3.45 13.35
C ALA A 203 -5.04 -4.62 14.34
N GLU A 204 -6.09 -5.44 14.19
CA GLU A 204 -6.30 -6.65 14.99
C GLU A 204 -5.17 -7.67 14.82
N ALA A 205 -4.66 -7.84 13.60
CA ALA A 205 -3.51 -8.71 13.32
C ALA A 205 -2.22 -8.25 14.05
N LEU A 206 -2.15 -7.01 14.50
CA LEU A 206 -1.06 -6.44 15.30
C LEU A 206 -1.39 -6.35 16.80
N ASN A 207 -2.43 -7.06 17.26
CA ASN A 207 -2.97 -6.97 18.61
C ASN A 207 -3.34 -5.54 19.02
N GLY A 208 -3.82 -4.78 18.05
CA GLY A 208 -4.15 -3.37 18.15
C GLY A 208 -5.59 -3.08 17.78
N GLN A 209 -5.90 -1.80 17.64
CA GLN A 209 -7.23 -1.29 17.32
C GLN A 209 -7.15 -0.10 16.36
N LEU A 210 -8.16 0.01 15.51
CA LEU A 210 -8.34 1.15 14.60
C LEU A 210 -9.42 2.07 15.15
N GLU A 211 -9.07 3.34 15.34
CA GLU A 211 -9.98 4.42 15.72
C GLU A 211 -10.08 5.46 14.61
N ILE A 212 -11.29 5.98 14.41
CA ILE A 212 -11.54 7.10 13.51
C ILE A 212 -11.93 8.28 14.38
N VAL A 213 -11.10 9.32 14.38
CA VAL A 213 -11.33 10.54 15.15
C VAL A 213 -11.82 11.63 14.21
N HIS A 214 -12.97 12.20 14.54
CA HIS A 214 -13.56 13.32 13.82
C HIS A 214 -13.23 14.62 14.54
N HIS A 215 -12.68 15.57 13.80
CA HIS A 215 -12.49 16.92 14.32
C HIS A 215 -13.66 17.84 13.93
N PRO A 216 -13.95 18.87 14.74
CA PRO A 216 -15.05 19.81 14.49
C PRO A 216 -14.97 20.56 13.15
N ASP A 217 -13.78 20.62 12.54
CA ASP A 217 -13.50 21.24 11.24
C ASP A 217 -13.69 20.28 10.06
N HIS A 218 -14.42 19.19 10.25
CA HIS A 218 -14.68 18.12 9.27
C HIS A 218 -13.45 17.30 8.86
N ARG A 219 -12.32 17.48 9.55
CA ARG A 219 -11.13 16.65 9.34
C ARG A 219 -11.28 15.30 10.00
N VAL A 220 -10.66 14.29 9.39
CA VAL A 220 -10.63 12.93 9.92
C VAL A 220 -9.19 12.53 10.19
N ALA A 221 -8.98 11.93 11.36
CA ALA A 221 -7.75 11.23 11.68
C ALA A 221 -8.03 9.73 11.81
N ILE A 222 -7.19 8.92 11.18
CA ILE A 222 -7.16 7.47 11.39
C ILE A 222 -6.02 7.19 12.38
N ILE A 223 -6.34 6.48 13.47
CA ILE A 223 -5.39 6.07 14.48
C ILE A 223 -5.38 4.55 14.52
N CYS A 224 -4.26 3.93 14.17
CA CYS A 224 -4.04 2.50 14.33
C CYS A 224 -3.08 2.29 15.50
N SER A 225 -3.61 1.83 16.62
CA SER A 225 -2.79 1.34 17.73
C SER A 225 -2.28 -0.06 17.42
N PHE A 226 -1.09 -0.42 17.91
CA PHE A 226 -0.51 -1.75 17.77
C PHE A 226 0.47 -2.03 18.90
N ARG A 227 0.75 -3.32 19.14
CA ARG A 227 1.82 -3.71 20.05
C ARG A 227 3.16 -3.65 19.33
N ILE A 228 4.10 -2.88 19.87
CA ILE A 228 5.48 -2.84 19.36
C ILE A 228 6.11 -4.21 19.64
N PRO A 229 6.60 -4.92 18.61
CA PRO A 229 7.34 -6.16 18.80
C PRO A 229 8.59 -5.89 19.63
N THR A 230 8.71 -6.52 20.79
CA THR A 230 9.95 -6.51 21.54
C THR A 230 10.94 -7.43 20.85
N SER A 231 12.12 -6.93 20.48
CA SER A 231 13.22 -7.80 20.09
C SER A 231 13.43 -8.85 21.20
N PRO A 232 13.66 -10.13 20.85
CA PRO A 232 14.03 -11.12 21.86
C PRO A 232 15.26 -10.58 22.59
N GLN A 233 15.17 -10.43 23.92
CA GLN A 233 16.35 -10.12 24.71
C GLN A 233 17.38 -11.23 24.45
N PRO A 234 18.64 -10.90 24.11
CA PRO A 234 19.68 -11.92 24.12
C PRO A 234 19.83 -12.39 25.57
N ASP A 235 19.67 -13.70 25.78
CA ASP A 235 20.02 -14.39 27.02
C ASP A 235 21.48 -14.13 27.42
#